data_AF-A0A3D4TIN3-F1
#
_entry.id   AF-A0A3D4TIN3-F1
#
_cell.length_a   1.000
_cell.length_b   1.000
_cell.length_c   1.000
_cell.angle_alpha   90.00
_cell.angle_beta   90.00
_cell.angle_gamma   90.00
#
_symmetry.space_group_name_H-M   'P 1'
#
loop_
_entity.id
_entity.type
_entity.pdbx_description
1 polymer ?
#
loop_
_entity_poly.entity_id
_entity_poly.type
_entity_poly.pdbx_seq_one_letter_code
_entity_poly.pdbx_strand_id
1 'polypeptide(L)'
;RLLQRSTHGLQLTEEGLRCQRHAQRVVDEWESLQAELHGEPETLRGRLRVMVPHAFGQAQLLPTMLAFLAQHPQLSLEWILEDRRPDFIAEGIDCAVRVGPVDEPRMVALPLAEVPRIVVAAPSLVQATAISTPEQAQALPWISLVTYYRERLLLHDAQGRAHTLSISPRLLSDNLFVVQQAARAGLGAAVVSAWLVAEDLAQGRLVQLLPDWQAPALPVHVVFPAARQQPP
;
A
#
# COMPACT_ATOMS: atom_id res chain seq x y z
N ARG A 1 -0.66 29.59 18.27
CA ARG A 1 -0.30 30.63 17.26
C ARG A 1 -0.41 30.01 15.88
N LEU A 2 -1.35 30.43 15.03
CA LEU A 2 -1.66 29.73 13.76
C LEU A 2 -0.74 30.10 12.59
N LEU A 3 -0.18 31.30 12.60
CA LEU A 3 0.65 31.82 11.53
C LEU A 3 2.03 32.19 12.09
N GLN A 4 3.07 31.86 11.33
CA GLN A 4 4.44 32.28 11.56
C GLN A 4 4.93 33.11 10.37
N ARG A 5 5.72 34.14 10.69
CA ARG A 5 6.29 35.05 9.71
C ARG A 5 7.75 34.64 9.53
N SER A 6 8.10 34.21 8.33
CA SER A 6 9.49 33.98 7.91
C SER A 6 9.98 35.14 7.05
N THR A 7 11.28 35.21 6.79
CA THR A 7 11.87 36.14 5.82
C THR A 7 11.34 35.94 4.40
N HIS A 8 10.71 34.80 4.11
CA HIS A 8 10.12 34.45 2.81
C HIS A 8 8.59 34.49 2.79
N GLY A 9 7.94 34.99 3.86
CA GLY A 9 6.49 35.18 3.90
C GLY A 9 5.78 34.54 5.09
N LEU A 10 4.45 34.54 5.03
CA LEU A 10 3.57 33.99 6.05
C LEU A 10 3.36 32.49 5.79
N GLN A 11 3.62 31.66 6.79
CA GLN A 11 3.36 30.22 6.73
C GLN A 11 2.45 29.80 7.89
N LEU A 12 1.62 28.79 7.67
CA LEU A 12 0.88 28.16 8.77
C LEU A 12 1.88 27.44 9.68
N THR A 13 1.67 27.57 10.99
CA THR A 13 2.31 26.68 11.96
C THR A 13 1.63 25.30 11.90
N GLU A 14 2.18 24.31 12.59
CA GLU A 14 1.53 23.01 12.73
C GLU A 14 0.11 23.13 13.33
N GLU A 15 -0.05 23.98 14.35
CA GLU A 15 -1.36 24.33 14.91
C GLU A 15 -2.26 25.02 13.88
N GLY A 16 -1.68 25.89 13.05
CA GLY A 16 -2.36 26.54 11.92
C GLY A 16 -2.89 25.55 10.90
N LEU A 17 -2.08 24.56 10.52
CA LEU A 17 -2.47 23.50 9.60
C LEU A 17 -3.62 22.65 10.18
N ARG A 18 -3.57 22.32 11.49
CA ARG A 18 -4.69 21.62 12.15
C ARG A 18 -5.97 22.46 12.14
N CYS A 19 -5.88 23.74 12.51
CA CYS A 19 -7.02 24.66 12.53
C CYS A 19 -7.63 24.83 11.14
N GLN A 20 -6.81 25.04 10.11
CA GLN A 20 -7.25 25.14 8.72
C GLN A 20 -8.01 23.87 8.30
N ARG A 21 -7.50 22.67 8.62
CA ARG A 21 -8.18 21.41 8.30
C ARG A 21 -9.55 21.31 8.97
N HIS A 22 -9.67 21.67 10.24
CA HIS A 22 -10.94 21.67 10.94
C HIS A 22 -11.92 22.69 10.35
N ALA A 23 -11.46 23.91 10.08
CA ALA A 23 -12.29 24.95 9.47
C ALA A 23 -12.81 24.53 8.09
N GLN A 24 -11.98 23.89 7.27
CA GLN A 24 -12.39 23.39 5.96
C GLN A 24 -13.51 22.35 6.07
N ARG A 25 -13.42 21.39 7.02
CA ARG A 25 -14.48 20.39 7.21
C ARG A 25 -15.83 21.03 7.55
N VAL A 26 -15.82 22.05 8.42
CA VAL A 26 -17.06 22.77 8.80
C VAL A 26 -17.69 23.47 7.60
N VAL A 27 -16.87 24.03 6.70
CA VAL A 27 -17.35 24.64 5.45
C VAL A 27 -17.95 23.57 4.53
N ASP A 28 -17.24 22.46 4.32
CA ASP A 28 -17.69 21.37 3.45
C ASP A 28 -19.02 20.75 3.96
N GLU A 29 -19.16 20.55 5.28
CA GLU A 29 -20.39 20.07 5.92
C GLU A 29 -21.56 21.05 5.75
N TRP A 30 -21.30 22.36 5.88
CA TRP A 30 -22.32 23.38 5.66
C TRP A 30 -22.79 23.43 4.21
N GLU A 31 -21.86 23.30 3.25
CA GLU A 31 -22.18 23.23 1.82
C GLU A 31 -22.99 21.97 1.46
N SER A 32 -22.69 20.83 2.09
CA SER A 32 -23.48 19.60 1.95
C SER A 32 -24.90 19.78 2.44
N LEU A 33 -25.06 20.29 3.66
CA LEU A 33 -26.37 20.57 4.26
C LEU A 33 -27.20 21.53 3.38
N GLN A 34 -26.56 22.58 2.86
CA GLN A 34 -27.26 23.50 1.96
C GLN A 34 -27.80 22.77 0.74
N ALA A 35 -27.03 21.92 0.07
CA ALA A 35 -27.51 21.22 -1.10
C ALA A 35 -28.59 20.19 -0.84
N GLU A 36 -28.50 19.47 0.28
CA GLU A 36 -29.58 18.58 0.75
C GLU A 36 -30.90 19.35 0.90
N LEU A 37 -30.84 20.54 1.53
CA LEU A 37 -32.01 21.40 1.70
C LEU A 37 -32.57 21.96 0.37
N HIS A 38 -31.73 22.09 -0.66
CA HIS A 38 -32.15 22.55 -1.99
C HIS A 38 -32.63 21.41 -2.91
N GLY A 39 -32.63 20.15 -2.43
CA GLY A 39 -33.10 19.00 -3.19
C GLY A 39 -32.22 18.65 -4.39
N GLU A 40 -30.94 19.01 -4.35
CA GLU A 40 -29.98 18.55 -5.34
C GLU A 40 -29.79 17.02 -5.19
N PRO A 41 -29.62 16.27 -6.30
CA PRO A 41 -29.26 14.85 -6.20
C PRO A 41 -27.98 14.70 -5.36
N GLU A 42 -27.87 13.63 -4.56
CA GLU A 42 -26.68 13.29 -3.78
C GLU A 42 -25.46 13.13 -4.71
N THR A 43 -24.77 14.23 -4.98
CA THR A 43 -23.50 14.25 -5.70
C THR A 43 -22.38 14.43 -4.70
N LEU A 44 -21.49 13.43 -4.62
CA LEU A 44 -20.28 13.49 -3.81
C LEU A 44 -19.47 14.74 -4.16
N ARG A 45 -19.15 15.54 -3.13
CA ARG A 45 -18.49 16.84 -3.23
C ARG A 45 -17.48 17.03 -2.09
N GLY A 46 -16.66 18.07 -2.20
CA GLY A 46 -15.67 18.43 -1.16
C GLY A 46 -14.32 17.74 -1.36
N ARG A 47 -13.51 17.68 -0.31
CA ARG A 47 -12.15 17.14 -0.39
C ARG A 47 -12.01 15.81 0.36
N LEU A 48 -11.44 14.81 -0.30
CA LEU A 48 -11.05 13.53 0.29
C LEU A 48 -9.51 13.40 0.32
N ARG A 49 -8.94 13.05 1.47
CA ARG A 49 -7.50 12.76 1.66
C ARG A 49 -7.30 11.28 1.89
N VAL A 50 -6.70 10.57 0.93
CA VAL A 50 -6.52 9.11 0.97
C VAL A 50 -5.05 8.76 0.94
N MET A 51 -4.61 7.98 1.94
CA MET A 51 -3.24 7.43 1.97
C MET A 51 -3.23 5.99 1.46
N VAL A 52 -2.32 5.66 0.53
CA VAL A 52 -2.20 4.31 -0.02
C VAL A 52 -0.72 3.89 -0.14
N PRO A 53 -0.40 2.57 -0.08
CA PRO A 53 0.96 2.10 -0.28
C PRO A 53 1.47 2.43 -1.68
N HIS A 54 2.75 2.80 -1.83
CA HIS A 54 3.29 3.36 -3.08
C HIS A 54 2.97 2.49 -4.30
N ALA A 55 3.46 1.25 -4.29
CA ALA A 55 3.37 0.35 -5.44
C ALA A 55 1.91 -0.04 -5.72
N PHE A 56 1.10 -0.25 -4.69
CA PHE A 56 -0.30 -0.64 -4.84
C PHE A 56 -1.16 0.52 -5.36
N GLY A 57 -0.94 1.73 -4.83
CA GLY A 57 -1.58 2.95 -5.28
C GLY A 57 -1.31 3.25 -6.75
N GLN A 58 -0.04 3.12 -7.16
CA GLN A 58 0.39 3.38 -8.54
C GLN A 58 -0.09 2.31 -9.53
N ALA A 59 0.05 1.03 -9.19
CA ALA A 59 -0.16 -0.05 -10.15
C ALA A 59 -1.57 -0.63 -10.15
N GLN A 60 -2.26 -0.64 -9.00
CA GLN A 60 -3.55 -1.32 -8.84
C GLN A 60 -4.72 -0.34 -8.69
N LEU A 61 -4.54 0.76 -7.95
CA LEU A 61 -5.64 1.68 -7.63
C LEU A 61 -5.75 2.89 -8.56
N LEU A 62 -4.68 3.28 -9.25
CA LEU A 62 -4.66 4.47 -10.11
C LEU A 62 -5.79 4.46 -11.16
N PRO A 63 -6.05 3.37 -11.92
CA PRO A 63 -7.13 3.37 -12.91
C PRO A 63 -8.52 3.59 -12.27
N THR A 64 -8.78 2.92 -11.14
CA THR A 64 -10.03 3.05 -10.40
C THR A 64 -10.20 4.45 -9.83
N MET A 65 -9.13 5.03 -9.29
CA MET A 65 -9.11 6.39 -8.77
C MET A 65 -9.41 7.42 -9.87
N LEU A 66 -8.85 7.25 -11.07
CA LEU A 66 -9.12 8.13 -12.22
C LEU A 66 -10.59 8.04 -12.66
N ALA A 67 -11.13 6.81 -12.75
CA ALA A 67 -12.53 6.59 -13.09
C ALA A 67 -13.49 7.17 -12.04
N PHE A 68 -13.16 7.05 -10.76
CA PHE A 68 -13.91 7.62 -9.65
C PHE A 68 -14.00 9.15 -9.74
N LEU A 69 -12.87 9.84 -9.96
CA LEU A 69 -12.86 11.30 -10.13
C LEU A 69 -13.60 11.76 -11.38
N ALA A 70 -13.56 10.99 -12.47
CA ALA A 70 -14.33 11.29 -13.67
C ALA A 70 -15.86 11.20 -13.43
N GLN A 71 -16.29 10.30 -12.54
CA GLN A 71 -17.69 10.14 -12.16
C GLN A 71 -18.16 11.20 -11.14
N HIS A 72 -17.25 11.77 -10.36
CA HIS A 72 -17.54 12.73 -9.29
C HIS A 72 -16.75 14.04 -9.48
N PRO A 73 -17.11 14.89 -10.46
CA PRO A 73 -16.33 16.08 -10.83
C PRO A 73 -16.31 17.19 -9.75
N GLN A 74 -17.20 17.11 -8.75
CA GLN A 74 -17.23 18.06 -7.61
C GLN A 74 -16.35 17.59 -6.44
N LEU A 75 -15.73 16.42 -6.54
CA LEU A 75 -14.85 15.88 -5.52
C LEU A 75 -13.38 16.18 -5.86
N SER A 76 -12.66 16.74 -4.90
CA SER A 76 -11.21 16.90 -4.96
C SER A 76 -10.54 15.80 -4.15
N LEU A 77 -9.57 15.12 -4.74
CA LEU A 77 -8.82 14.05 -4.07
C LEU A 77 -7.37 14.46 -3.82
N GLU A 78 -6.92 14.33 -2.58
CA GLU A 78 -5.51 14.35 -2.21
C GLU A 78 -5.04 12.90 -2.05
N TRP A 79 -4.23 12.45 -3.00
CA TRP A 79 -3.74 11.07 -3.10
C TRP A 79 -2.31 10.98 -2.56
N ILE A 80 -2.16 10.36 -1.39
CA ILE A 80 -0.90 10.30 -0.65
C ILE A 80 -0.32 8.89 -0.80
N LEU A 81 0.85 8.78 -1.43
CA LEU A 81 1.55 7.51 -1.60
C LEU A 81 2.58 7.35 -0.47
N GLU A 82 2.29 6.51 0.52
CA GLU A 82 3.18 6.27 1.65
C GLU A 82 2.98 4.85 2.24
N ASP A 83 4.07 4.19 2.62
CA ASP A 83 4.04 2.81 3.17
C ASP A 83 4.01 2.76 4.70
N ARG A 84 4.03 3.94 5.36
CA ARG A 84 3.94 4.06 6.81
C ARG A 84 2.49 3.96 7.31
N ARG A 85 2.32 3.99 8.63
CA ARG A 85 1.00 4.13 9.22
C ARG A 85 0.52 5.58 9.10
N PRO A 86 -0.74 5.81 8.72
CA PRO A 86 -1.35 7.14 8.71
C PRO A 86 -1.60 7.65 10.14
N ASP A 87 -1.34 8.94 10.39
CA ASP A 87 -1.96 9.65 11.52
C ASP A 87 -3.23 10.36 11.03
N PHE A 88 -4.37 9.70 11.20
CA PHE A 88 -5.68 10.20 10.77
C PHE A 88 -6.08 11.54 11.37
N ILE A 89 -5.55 11.89 12.55
CA ILE A 89 -5.91 13.11 13.27
C ILE A 89 -4.92 14.21 12.90
N ALA A 90 -3.63 13.97 13.14
CA ALA A 90 -2.59 14.97 12.92
C ALA A 90 -2.50 15.35 11.44
N GLU A 91 -2.62 14.40 10.51
CA GLU A 91 -2.51 14.65 9.07
C GLU A 91 -3.87 14.87 8.41
N GLY A 92 -4.95 14.64 9.14
CA GLY A 92 -6.32 14.77 8.64
C GLY A 92 -6.63 13.84 7.47
N ILE A 93 -6.03 12.66 7.43
CA ILE A 93 -6.32 11.60 6.46
C ILE A 93 -7.75 11.11 6.71
N ASP A 94 -8.53 10.90 5.65
CA ASP A 94 -9.92 10.48 5.75
C ASP A 94 -10.04 8.96 5.77
N CYS A 95 -9.35 8.29 4.86
CA CYS A 95 -9.18 6.84 4.87
C CYS A 95 -7.79 6.46 4.35
N ALA A 96 -7.37 5.22 4.60
CA ALA A 96 -6.14 4.69 4.05
C ALA A 96 -6.34 3.27 3.51
N VAL A 97 -5.56 2.90 2.50
CA VAL A 97 -5.44 1.50 2.07
C VAL A 97 -4.30 0.85 2.83
N ARG A 98 -4.54 -0.36 3.34
CA ARG A 98 -3.56 -1.15 4.09
C ARG A 98 -3.38 -2.49 3.41
N VAL A 99 -2.12 -2.88 3.19
CA VAL A 99 -1.75 -4.20 2.66
C VAL A 99 -1.04 -4.98 3.77
N GLY A 100 -1.70 -5.99 4.29
CA GLY A 100 -1.34 -6.73 5.49
C GLY A 100 -2.43 -6.64 6.58
N PRO A 101 -2.25 -7.39 7.69
CA PRO A 101 -3.20 -7.42 8.78
C PRO A 101 -3.37 -6.03 9.42
N VAL A 102 -4.57 -5.80 9.98
CA VAL A 102 -4.94 -4.58 10.68
C VAL A 102 -5.37 -4.96 12.10
N ASP A 103 -4.47 -4.73 13.06
CA ASP A 103 -4.65 -5.18 14.46
C ASP A 103 -5.06 -4.04 15.40
N GLU A 104 -5.54 -2.91 14.86
CA GLU A 104 -5.82 -1.69 15.63
C GLU A 104 -7.31 -1.61 16.01
N PRO A 105 -7.68 -1.78 17.30
CA PRO A 105 -9.09 -1.89 17.70
C PRO A 105 -9.93 -0.63 17.50
N ARG A 106 -9.28 0.54 17.32
CA ARG A 106 -9.95 1.85 17.16
C ARG A 106 -10.24 2.17 15.69
N MET A 107 -9.94 1.24 14.80
CA MET A 107 -10.04 1.39 13.36
C MET A 107 -11.14 0.48 12.84
N VAL A 108 -11.94 1.00 11.92
CA VAL A 108 -12.75 0.17 11.03
C VAL A 108 -11.85 -0.30 9.89
N ALA A 109 -11.90 -1.59 9.57
CA ALA A 109 -11.18 -2.18 8.44
C ALA A 109 -12.20 -2.87 7.52
N LEU A 110 -12.41 -2.29 6.34
CA LEU A 110 -13.27 -2.85 5.31
C LEU A 110 -12.42 -3.70 4.37
N PRO A 111 -12.72 -5.00 4.18
CA PRO A 111 -11.95 -5.86 3.28
C PRO A 111 -12.12 -5.38 1.83
N LEU A 112 -11.01 -5.34 1.09
CA LEU A 112 -10.96 -4.90 -0.30
C LEU A 112 -10.50 -6.04 -1.23
N ALA A 113 -9.44 -6.73 -0.87
CA ALA A 113 -8.84 -7.78 -1.70
C ALA A 113 -7.88 -8.67 -0.88
N GLU A 114 -7.33 -9.69 -1.53
CA GLU A 114 -6.19 -10.49 -1.07
C GLU A 114 -5.08 -10.41 -2.11
N VAL A 115 -3.83 -10.29 -1.67
CA VAL A 115 -2.66 -10.17 -2.56
C VAL A 115 -1.80 -11.43 -2.44
N PRO A 116 -1.82 -12.31 -3.47
CA PRO A 116 -0.92 -13.46 -3.53
C PRO A 116 0.54 -13.03 -3.62
N ARG A 117 1.40 -13.82 -2.98
CA ARG A 117 2.85 -13.56 -2.92
C ARG A 117 3.64 -14.78 -3.37
N ILE A 118 4.60 -14.53 -4.26
CA ILE A 118 5.41 -15.57 -4.91
C ILE A 118 6.90 -15.26 -4.74
N VAL A 119 7.72 -16.30 -4.84
CA VAL A 119 9.19 -16.18 -4.85
C VAL A 119 9.65 -15.98 -6.29
N VAL A 120 10.51 -15.00 -6.52
CA VAL A 120 11.08 -14.71 -7.85
C VAL A 120 12.57 -14.43 -7.77
N ALA A 121 13.26 -14.62 -8.90
CA ALA A 121 14.64 -14.19 -9.11
C ALA A 121 14.89 -13.89 -10.59
N ALA A 122 15.98 -13.19 -10.91
CA ALA A 122 16.43 -13.08 -12.30
C ALA A 122 16.94 -14.45 -12.82
N PRO A 123 16.77 -14.76 -14.11
CA PRO A 123 17.33 -15.98 -14.71
C PRO A 123 18.85 -16.14 -14.52
N SER A 124 19.58 -15.01 -14.50
CA SER A 124 21.03 -14.97 -14.29
C SER A 124 21.47 -15.53 -12.93
N LEU A 125 20.59 -15.50 -11.92
CA LEU A 125 20.89 -16.01 -10.58
C LEU A 125 20.86 -17.54 -10.53
N VAL A 126 19.96 -18.16 -11.30
CA VAL A 126 19.73 -19.61 -11.23
C VAL A 126 20.38 -20.39 -12.38
N GLN A 127 20.89 -19.71 -13.41
CA GLN A 127 21.71 -20.29 -14.50
C GLN A 127 21.15 -21.62 -15.06
N ALA A 128 19.84 -21.63 -15.37
CA ALA A 128 19.06 -22.79 -15.85
C ALA A 128 18.76 -23.91 -14.83
N THR A 129 19.19 -23.77 -13.57
CA THR A 129 18.79 -24.68 -12.49
C THR A 129 17.35 -24.36 -12.05
N ALA A 130 16.45 -25.34 -12.13
CA ALA A 130 15.12 -25.20 -11.54
C ALA A 130 15.22 -25.27 -10.01
N ILE A 131 14.67 -24.27 -9.33
CA ILE A 131 14.59 -24.20 -7.87
C ILE A 131 13.14 -24.48 -7.47
N SER A 132 12.90 -25.69 -6.95
CA SER A 132 11.56 -26.22 -6.67
C SER A 132 11.33 -26.56 -5.21
N THR A 133 12.37 -26.67 -4.38
CA THR A 133 12.24 -26.92 -2.93
C THR A 133 12.80 -25.78 -2.07
N PRO A 134 12.22 -25.50 -0.89
CA PRO A 134 12.71 -24.45 0.00
C PRO A 134 14.20 -24.58 0.33
N GLU A 135 14.70 -25.80 0.50
CA GLU A 135 16.11 -26.09 0.81
C GLU A 135 17.06 -25.64 -0.32
N GLN A 136 16.65 -25.83 -1.58
CA GLN A 136 17.41 -25.32 -2.73
C GLN A 136 17.44 -23.79 -2.74
N ALA A 137 16.31 -23.15 -2.42
CA ALA A 137 16.22 -21.70 -2.36
C ALA A 137 16.99 -21.11 -1.16
N GLN A 138 17.20 -21.88 -0.08
CA GLN A 138 17.93 -21.44 1.11
C GLN A 138 19.35 -20.96 0.80
N ALA A 139 20.02 -21.64 -0.13
CA ALA A 139 21.41 -21.37 -0.50
C ALA A 139 21.57 -20.14 -1.43
N LEU A 140 20.47 -19.60 -1.96
CA LEU A 140 20.52 -18.42 -2.81
C LEU A 140 20.79 -17.16 -1.98
N PRO A 141 21.39 -16.11 -2.57
CA PRO A 141 21.33 -14.79 -1.96
C PRO A 141 19.89 -14.28 -1.96
N TRP A 142 19.49 -13.56 -0.90
CA TRP A 142 18.13 -13.03 -0.77
C TRP A 142 18.09 -11.50 -0.73
N ILE A 143 16.92 -10.97 -1.06
CA ILE A 143 16.52 -9.58 -0.83
C ILE A 143 15.27 -9.63 0.04
N SER A 144 15.19 -8.77 1.06
CA SER A 144 14.07 -8.76 1.98
C SER A 144 13.31 -7.45 1.95
N LEU A 145 11.98 -7.57 1.84
CA LEU A 145 11.05 -6.49 2.15
C LEU A 145 10.77 -6.51 3.66
N VAL A 146 11.47 -5.68 4.44
CA VAL A 146 11.55 -5.76 5.90
C VAL A 146 10.21 -5.66 6.61
N THR A 147 9.22 -5.04 5.95
CA THR A 147 7.83 -4.92 6.42
C THR A 147 7.17 -6.29 6.63
N TYR A 148 7.57 -7.32 5.88
CA TYR A 148 6.91 -8.63 5.89
C TYR A 148 7.81 -9.79 6.28
N TYR A 149 9.10 -9.72 5.98
CA TYR A 149 10.08 -10.73 6.37
C TYR A 149 11.47 -10.12 6.44
N ARG A 150 12.35 -10.77 7.18
CA ARG A 150 13.75 -10.38 7.32
C ARG A 150 14.65 -11.58 7.05
N GLU A 151 15.01 -12.32 8.09
CA GLU A 151 15.88 -13.50 7.99
C GLU A 151 15.07 -14.81 7.98
N ARG A 152 13.75 -14.75 8.21
CA ARG A 152 12.86 -15.91 8.20
C ARG A 152 11.66 -15.66 7.29
N LEU A 153 11.41 -16.60 6.39
CA LEU A 153 10.32 -16.58 5.43
C LEU A 153 9.40 -17.79 5.66
N LEU A 154 8.13 -17.53 5.92
CA LEU A 154 7.10 -18.56 5.97
C LEU A 154 6.59 -18.86 4.55
N LEU A 155 6.57 -20.12 4.17
CA LEU A 155 5.99 -20.64 2.93
C LEU A 155 4.96 -21.73 3.27
N HIS A 156 3.93 -21.86 2.44
CA HIS A 156 2.97 -22.96 2.48
C HIS A 156 3.01 -23.70 1.16
N ASP A 157 3.00 -25.03 1.21
CA ASP A 157 2.84 -25.84 0.01
C ASP A 157 1.37 -25.92 -0.45
N ALA A 158 1.13 -26.60 -1.57
CA ALA A 158 -0.22 -26.82 -2.10
C ALA A 158 -1.18 -27.57 -1.14
N GLN A 159 -0.67 -28.24 -0.10
CA GLN A 159 -1.48 -28.89 0.93
C GLN A 159 -1.66 -28.02 2.20
N GLY A 160 -1.15 -26.78 2.18
CA GLY A 160 -1.21 -25.86 3.32
C GLY A 160 -0.21 -26.16 4.43
N ARG A 161 0.78 -27.03 4.20
CA ARG A 161 1.82 -27.31 5.18
C ARG A 161 2.81 -26.16 5.22
N ALA A 162 3.02 -25.62 6.42
CA ALA A 162 3.95 -24.54 6.66
C ALA A 162 5.41 -25.01 6.67
N HIS A 163 6.28 -24.27 6.00
CA HIS A 163 7.73 -24.40 6.06
C HIS A 163 8.35 -23.03 6.33
N THR A 164 9.21 -22.92 7.34
CA THR A 164 9.92 -21.68 7.64
C THR A 164 11.34 -21.77 7.11
N LEU A 165 11.62 -21.02 6.06
CA LEU A 165 12.93 -20.92 5.44
C LEU A 165 13.78 -19.86 6.15
N SER A 166 14.99 -20.23 6.58
CA SER A 166 15.97 -19.27 7.12
C SER A 166 16.85 -18.75 5.99
N ILE A 167 16.80 -17.46 5.74
CA ILE A 167 17.47 -16.80 4.62
C ILE A 167 18.51 -15.81 5.12
N SER A 168 19.49 -15.48 4.26
CA SER A 168 20.50 -14.44 4.52
C SER A 168 20.38 -13.32 3.49
N PRO A 169 19.57 -12.28 3.76
CA PRO A 169 19.39 -11.20 2.81
C PRO A 169 20.66 -10.37 2.64
N ARG A 170 21.06 -10.15 1.39
CA ARG A 170 22.12 -9.20 1.01
C ARG A 170 21.64 -7.76 1.01
N LEU A 171 20.33 -7.56 0.85
CA LEU A 171 19.65 -6.27 0.88
C LEU A 171 18.40 -6.40 1.74
N LEU A 172 18.24 -5.45 2.65
CA LEU A 172 17.04 -5.22 3.44
C LEU A 172 16.48 -3.87 3.02
N SER A 173 15.25 -3.83 2.54
CA SER A 173 14.57 -2.60 2.13
C SER A 173 13.13 -2.61 2.62
N ASP A 174 12.56 -1.45 2.91
CA ASP A 174 11.15 -1.23 3.19
C ASP A 174 10.34 -0.89 1.93
N ASN A 175 11.01 -0.77 0.78
CA ASN A 175 10.42 -0.32 -0.46
C ASN A 175 10.32 -1.44 -1.50
N LEU A 176 9.09 -1.76 -1.89
CA LEU A 176 8.81 -2.86 -2.82
C LEU A 176 9.39 -2.63 -4.23
N PHE A 177 9.47 -1.38 -4.71
CA PHE A 177 10.11 -1.06 -5.98
C PHE A 177 11.61 -1.37 -5.94
N VAL A 178 12.30 -1.02 -4.85
CA VAL A 178 13.72 -1.34 -4.66
C VAL A 178 13.93 -2.85 -4.68
N VAL A 179 13.09 -3.61 -3.98
CA VAL A 179 13.16 -5.08 -3.96
C VAL A 179 12.97 -5.68 -5.36
N GLN A 180 11.98 -5.19 -6.13
CA GLN A 180 11.76 -5.64 -7.50
C GLN A 180 12.95 -5.35 -8.41
N GLN A 181 13.48 -4.11 -8.40
CA GLN A 181 14.60 -3.76 -9.26
C GLN A 181 15.87 -4.53 -8.88
N ALA A 182 16.13 -4.75 -7.59
CA ALA A 182 17.24 -5.55 -7.12
C ALA A 182 17.12 -7.03 -7.56
N ALA A 183 15.91 -7.60 -7.52
CA ALA A 183 15.65 -8.95 -8.01
C ALA A 183 15.88 -9.04 -9.53
N ARG A 184 15.40 -8.06 -10.31
CA ARG A 184 15.63 -7.96 -11.76
C ARG A 184 17.12 -7.85 -12.11
N ALA A 185 17.89 -7.15 -11.29
CA ALA A 185 19.34 -7.02 -11.42
C ALA A 185 20.12 -8.30 -11.01
N GLY A 186 19.43 -9.34 -10.53
CA GLY A 186 20.05 -10.60 -10.11
C GLY A 186 20.77 -10.54 -8.77
N LEU A 187 20.47 -9.56 -7.91
CA LEU A 187 21.11 -9.43 -6.60
C LEU A 187 20.74 -10.59 -5.65
N GLY A 188 19.52 -11.12 -5.79
CA GLY A 188 19.02 -12.24 -5.00
C GLY A 188 17.57 -12.61 -5.32
N ALA A 189 17.11 -13.70 -4.70
CA ALA A 189 15.71 -14.10 -4.68
C ALA A 189 14.91 -13.18 -3.75
N ALA A 190 13.63 -12.98 -4.06
CA ALA A 190 12.74 -12.15 -3.26
C ALA A 190 11.32 -12.71 -3.26
N VAL A 191 10.60 -12.48 -2.17
CA VAL A 191 9.13 -12.59 -2.16
C VAL A 191 8.51 -11.25 -2.51
N VAL A 192 7.64 -11.26 -3.51
CA VAL A 192 6.92 -10.09 -4.04
C VAL A 192 5.45 -10.43 -4.30
N SER A 193 4.62 -9.41 -4.46
CA SER A 193 3.24 -9.57 -4.90
C SER A 193 3.19 -10.02 -6.36
N ALA A 194 2.38 -11.03 -6.68
CA ALA A 194 2.33 -11.62 -8.02
C ALA A 194 1.97 -10.61 -9.12
N TRP A 195 1.04 -9.69 -8.84
CA TRP A 195 0.62 -8.64 -9.78
C TRP A 195 1.76 -7.70 -10.18
N LEU A 196 2.75 -7.48 -9.31
CA LEU A 196 3.83 -6.52 -9.54
C LEU A 196 4.80 -7.02 -10.62
N VAL A 197 4.98 -8.33 -10.71
CA VAL A 197 5.98 -8.98 -11.55
C VAL A 197 5.36 -9.76 -12.70
N ALA A 198 4.05 -9.66 -12.92
CA ALA A 198 3.36 -10.35 -14.01
C ALA A 198 4.00 -10.08 -15.37
N GLU A 199 4.32 -8.83 -15.68
CA GLU A 199 5.00 -8.45 -16.92
C GLU A 199 6.45 -8.95 -16.97
N ASP A 200 7.16 -8.94 -15.83
CA ASP A 200 8.55 -9.44 -15.77
C ASP A 200 8.64 -10.93 -16.03
N LEU A 201 7.69 -11.69 -15.50
CA LEU A 201 7.56 -13.12 -15.75
C LEU A 201 7.22 -13.39 -17.22
N ALA A 202 6.25 -12.65 -17.76
CA ALA A 202 5.85 -12.79 -19.17
C ALA A 202 7.00 -12.47 -20.14
N GLN A 203 7.86 -11.51 -19.80
CA GLN A 203 9.00 -11.08 -20.62
C GLN A 203 10.31 -11.81 -20.26
N GLY A 204 10.25 -12.81 -19.36
CA GLY A 204 11.41 -13.62 -18.96
C GLY A 204 12.51 -12.85 -18.22
N ARG A 205 12.23 -11.64 -17.72
CA ARG A 205 13.16 -10.86 -16.89
C ARG A 205 13.28 -11.43 -15.48
N LEU A 206 12.20 -12.03 -14.99
CA LEU A 206 12.17 -12.77 -13.75
C LEU A 206 11.63 -14.18 -14.04
N VAL A 207 12.00 -15.11 -13.18
CA VAL A 207 11.43 -16.46 -13.12
C VAL A 207 10.84 -16.69 -11.74
N GLN A 208 9.71 -17.40 -11.69
CA GLN A 208 9.14 -17.86 -10.44
C GLN A 208 9.96 -19.03 -9.91
N LEU A 209 10.36 -18.94 -8.65
CA LEU A 209 10.96 -20.05 -7.90
C LEU A 209 9.90 -20.70 -7.04
N LEU A 210 10.10 -21.97 -6.68
CA LEU A 210 9.22 -22.71 -5.77
C LEU A 210 7.74 -22.64 -6.19
N PRO A 211 7.37 -23.06 -7.41
CA PRO A 211 6.01 -22.87 -7.94
C PRO A 211 4.90 -23.50 -7.08
N ASP A 212 5.23 -24.58 -6.35
CA ASP A 212 4.31 -25.27 -5.44
C ASP A 212 4.25 -24.66 -4.03
N TRP A 213 5.01 -23.58 -3.79
CA TRP A 213 5.09 -22.91 -2.50
C TRP A 213 4.70 -21.44 -2.62
N GLN A 214 3.95 -20.96 -1.64
CA GLN A 214 3.51 -19.56 -1.59
C GLN A 214 3.78 -18.97 -0.22
N ALA A 215 4.21 -17.71 -0.21
CA ALA A 215 4.20 -16.95 1.02
C ALA A 215 2.74 -16.60 1.38
N PRO A 216 2.41 -16.38 2.67
CA PRO A 216 1.08 -15.96 3.07
C PRO A 216 0.59 -14.76 2.24
N ALA A 217 -0.63 -14.89 1.71
CA ALA A 217 -1.29 -13.77 1.06
C ALA A 217 -1.43 -12.58 2.04
N LEU A 218 -1.44 -11.38 1.49
CA LEU A 218 -1.65 -10.17 2.30
C LEU A 218 -3.08 -9.68 2.09
N PRO A 219 -3.89 -9.59 3.15
CA PRO A 219 -5.20 -8.98 3.03
C PRO A 219 -5.05 -7.50 2.75
N VAL A 220 -5.96 -6.95 1.96
CA VAL A 220 -6.02 -5.52 1.65
C VAL A 220 -7.29 -4.96 2.24
N HIS A 221 -7.16 -3.87 2.98
CA HIS A 221 -8.28 -3.20 3.63
C HIS A 221 -8.30 -1.72 3.31
N VAL A 222 -9.49 -1.13 3.26
CA VAL A 222 -9.67 0.30 3.50
C VAL A 222 -9.86 0.49 5.00
N VAL A 223 -9.08 1.37 5.62
CA VAL A 223 -9.14 1.64 7.06
C VAL A 223 -9.40 3.11 7.36
N PHE A 224 -10.16 3.36 8.42
CA PHE A 224 -10.48 4.70 8.92
C PHE A 224 -10.89 4.64 10.41
N PRO A 225 -10.80 5.75 11.16
CA PRO A 225 -11.15 5.76 12.58
C PRO A 225 -12.64 5.46 12.81
N ALA A 226 -12.95 4.61 13.80
CA ALA A 226 -14.34 4.23 14.10
C ALA A 226 -15.26 5.41 14.48
N ALA A 227 -14.68 6.48 15.03
CA ALA A 227 -15.41 7.71 15.36
C ALA A 227 -15.88 8.51 14.12
N ARG A 228 -15.47 8.14 12.91
CA ARG A 228 -15.86 8.80 11.64
C ARG A 228 -17.01 8.10 10.91
N GLN A 229 -17.92 7.41 11.59
CA GLN A 229 -19.17 7.07 10.92
C GLN A 229 -19.93 8.38 10.60
N GLN A 230 -20.05 8.65 9.28
CA GLN A 230 -20.78 9.71 8.52
C GLN A 230 -19.95 10.92 8.05
N PRO A 231 -20.11 11.32 6.77
CA PRO A 231 -21.36 11.76 6.12
C PRO A 231 -22.01 10.71 5.17
N PRO A 232 -23.25 10.96 4.66
CA PRO A 232 -23.87 10.16 3.59
C PRO A 232 -23.01 10.12 2.31
#